data_AF-A0AA35WG97-F1
#
_entry.id   AF-A0AA35WG97-F1
#
_cell.length_a   1.000
_cell.length_b   1.000
_cell.length_c   1.000
_cell.angle_alpha   90.00
_cell.angle_beta   90.00
_cell.angle_gamma   90.00
#
_symmetry.space_group_name_H-M   'P 1'
#
loop_
_entity.id
_entity.type
_entity.pdbx_description
1 polymer ?
#
loop_
_entity_poly.entity_id
_entity_poly.type
_entity_poly.pdbx_seq_one_letter_code
_entity_poly.pdbx_strand_id
1 'polypeptide(L)'
;IPPDLLQQVRVLNECEVKRVNQRNLQKATKLAQDREPVIEKKNSYMVPIYGPLYLCVRKNFHFKADTSAADVLEKFEHKTQLNKDLIKKRFCQEGEVASGDFDPHLVTGPMFLHEVGGNIVERCLPPDTNMYLLYEANPTTDFVIKPRLCPDILPVR
;
A
#
# COMPACT_ATOMS: atom_id res chain seq x y z
N ILE A 1 33.67 -54.46 -39.33
CA ILE A 1 32.28 -54.09 -38.95
C ILE A 1 31.53 -53.81 -40.25
N PRO A 2 30.38 -54.45 -40.51
CA PRO A 2 29.61 -54.20 -41.73
C PRO A 2 29.19 -52.72 -41.84
N PRO A 3 29.29 -52.08 -43.02
CA PRO A 3 28.94 -50.67 -43.22
C PRO A 3 27.48 -50.36 -42.85
N ASP A 4 26.59 -51.29 -43.12
CA ASP A 4 25.15 -51.15 -42.88
C ASP A 4 24.79 -51.04 -41.39
N LEU A 5 25.59 -51.69 -40.53
CA LEU A 5 25.45 -51.57 -39.07
C LEU A 5 25.87 -50.19 -38.58
N LEU A 6 26.95 -49.62 -39.11
CA LEU A 6 27.39 -48.26 -38.76
C LEU A 6 26.38 -47.20 -39.25
N GLN A 7 25.79 -47.42 -40.42
CA GLN A 7 24.76 -46.54 -40.97
C GLN A 7 23.48 -46.58 -40.11
N GLN A 8 23.01 -47.76 -39.71
CA GLN A 8 21.84 -47.90 -38.84
C GLN A 8 22.05 -47.25 -37.47
N VAL A 9 23.22 -47.47 -36.85
CA VAL A 9 23.56 -46.85 -35.55
C VAL A 9 23.63 -45.33 -35.67
N ARG A 10 24.17 -44.80 -36.77
CA ARG A 10 24.18 -43.36 -37.04
C ARG A 10 22.76 -42.80 -37.13
N VAL A 11 21.88 -43.43 -37.91
CA VAL A 11 20.48 -43.01 -38.07
C VAL A 11 19.72 -43.05 -36.74
N LEU A 12 19.91 -44.12 -35.95
CA LEU A 12 19.29 -44.24 -34.62
C LEU A 12 19.76 -43.14 -33.67
N ASN A 13 21.07 -42.87 -33.63
CA ASN A 13 21.64 -41.82 -32.80
C ASN A 13 21.13 -40.43 -33.21
N GLU A 14 21.07 -40.12 -34.51
CA GLU A 14 20.53 -38.86 -35.00
C GLU A 14 19.05 -38.66 -34.64
N CYS A 15 18.26 -39.74 -34.67
CA CYS A 15 16.85 -39.71 -34.32
C CYS A 15 16.65 -39.45 -32.81
N GLU A 16 17.44 -40.11 -31.96
CA GLU A 16 17.39 -39.89 -30.51
C GLU A 16 17.82 -38.48 -30.12
N VAL A 17 18.90 -37.95 -30.72
CA VAL A 17 19.34 -36.57 -30.49
C VAL A 17 18.23 -35.56 -30.83
N LYS A 18 17.54 -35.76 -31.96
CA LYS A 18 16.40 -34.89 -32.35
C LYS A 18 15.25 -34.96 -31.34
N ARG A 19 14.88 -36.15 -30.86
CA ARG A 19 13.83 -36.33 -29.85
C ARG A 19 14.19 -35.68 -28.52
N VAL A 20 15.43 -35.84 -28.07
CA VAL A 20 15.92 -35.23 -26.83
C VAL A 20 15.91 -33.71 -26.93
N ASN A 21 16.41 -33.16 -28.04
CA ASN A 21 16.40 -31.71 -28.28
C ASN A 21 14.97 -31.14 -28.31
N GLN A 22 14.02 -31.84 -28.93
CA GLN A 22 12.62 -31.41 -28.96
C GLN A 22 11.99 -31.41 -27.56
N ARG A 23 12.26 -32.43 -26.73
CA ARG A 23 11.80 -32.46 -25.33
C ARG A 23 12.44 -31.34 -24.49
N ASN A 24 13.73 -31.07 -24.68
CA ASN A 24 14.44 -30.03 -23.96
C ASN A 24 13.92 -28.64 -24.33
N LEU A 25 13.62 -28.40 -25.62
CA LEU A 25 13.01 -27.16 -26.08
C LEU A 25 11.61 -26.96 -25.47
N GLN A 26 10.78 -28.01 -25.44
CA GLN A 26 9.45 -27.97 -24.80
C GLN A 26 9.52 -27.74 -23.28
N LYS A 27 10.56 -28.23 -22.60
CA LYS A 27 10.79 -27.95 -21.17
C LYS A 27 11.24 -26.50 -20.95
N ALA A 28 12.14 -25.99 -21.80
CA ALA A 28 12.61 -24.61 -21.74
C ALA A 28 11.48 -23.59 -21.98
N THR A 29 10.56 -23.87 -22.91
CA THR A 29 9.39 -23.00 -23.14
C THR A 29 8.40 -23.03 -21.99
N LYS A 30 8.15 -24.20 -21.38
CA LYS A 30 7.32 -24.29 -20.16
C LYS A 30 7.92 -23.52 -18.98
N LEU A 31 9.24 -23.57 -18.80
CA LEU A 31 9.95 -22.81 -17.76
C LEU A 31 9.97 -21.30 -18.05
N ALA A 32 9.99 -20.88 -19.32
CA ALA A 32 9.91 -19.47 -19.69
C ALA A 32 8.50 -18.87 -19.48
N GLN A 33 7.46 -19.70 -19.59
CA GLN A 33 6.06 -19.31 -19.31
C GLN A 33 5.76 -19.21 -17.80
N ASP A 34 6.62 -19.76 -16.96
CA ASP A 34 6.55 -19.67 -15.49
C ASP A 34 7.34 -18.47 -14.93
N ARG A 35 7.78 -17.54 -15.81
CA ARG A 35 8.27 -16.24 -15.36
C ARG A 35 7.10 -15.49 -14.76
N GLU A 36 7.24 -15.15 -13.48
CA GLU A 36 6.31 -14.30 -12.74
C GLU A 36 5.83 -13.12 -13.60
N PRO A 37 4.53 -12.76 -13.51
CA PRO A 37 4.00 -11.65 -14.28
C PRO A 37 4.87 -10.43 -14.01
N VAL A 38 5.40 -9.83 -15.07
CA VAL A 38 6.03 -8.52 -15.02
C VAL A 38 5.02 -7.62 -14.31
N ILE A 39 5.30 -7.23 -13.06
CA ILE A 39 4.43 -6.32 -12.32
C ILE A 39 4.45 -5.03 -13.13
N GLU A 40 3.42 -4.80 -13.92
CA GLU A 40 3.20 -3.54 -14.59
C GLU A 40 3.19 -2.47 -13.50
N LYS A 41 4.21 -1.61 -13.49
CA LYS A 41 4.31 -0.52 -12.55
C LYS A 41 3.05 0.33 -12.71
N LYS A 42 2.14 0.23 -11.73
CA LYS A 42 0.93 1.04 -11.72
C LYS A 42 1.37 2.49 -11.58
N ASN A 43 1.02 3.34 -12.55
CA ASN A 43 1.37 4.77 -12.50
C ASN A 43 0.61 5.55 -11.41
N SER A 44 -0.38 4.92 -10.76
CA SER A 44 -1.06 5.50 -9.61
C SER A 44 -1.79 4.44 -8.79
N TYR A 45 -1.95 4.71 -7.50
CA TYR A 45 -2.82 3.93 -6.61
C TYR A 45 -4.02 4.76 -6.18
N MET A 46 -5.20 4.13 -6.06
CA MET A 46 -6.37 4.75 -5.46
C MET A 46 -6.52 4.23 -4.04
N VAL A 47 -6.26 5.08 -3.06
CA VAL A 47 -6.14 4.67 -1.66
C VAL A 47 -7.16 5.41 -0.80
N PRO A 48 -7.93 4.71 0.03
CA PRO A 48 -8.86 5.35 0.96
C PRO A 48 -8.09 5.99 2.13
N ILE A 49 -8.53 7.19 2.50
CA ILE A 49 -8.03 7.92 3.66
C ILE A 49 -9.21 8.24 4.55
N TYR A 50 -9.06 7.94 5.83
CA TYR A 50 -10.07 8.18 6.85
C TYR A 50 -9.86 9.57 7.47
N GLY A 51 -10.95 10.34 7.58
CA GLY A 51 -10.92 11.68 8.15
C GLY A 51 -10.83 11.70 9.68
N PRO A 52 -10.87 12.91 10.29
CA PRO A 52 -10.59 13.13 11.70
C PRO A 52 -11.26 12.13 12.61
N LEU A 53 -10.42 11.40 13.36
CA LEU A 53 -10.82 10.45 14.41
C LEU A 53 -11.71 9.30 13.89
N TYR A 54 -11.58 8.90 12.63
CA TYR A 54 -12.42 7.90 11.94
C TYR A 54 -13.90 8.27 11.82
N LEU A 55 -14.29 9.46 12.30
CA LEU A 55 -15.68 9.91 12.39
C LEU A 55 -16.14 10.63 11.12
N CYS A 56 -15.19 11.09 10.30
CA CYS A 56 -15.45 11.78 9.06
C CYS A 56 -15.01 10.95 7.85
N VAL A 57 -15.95 10.78 6.92
CA VAL A 57 -15.83 10.44 5.48
C VAL A 57 -14.54 9.74 5.05
N ARG A 58 -14.68 8.48 4.61
CA ARG A 58 -13.68 7.80 3.77
C ARG A 58 -13.59 8.51 2.43
N LYS A 59 -12.42 9.04 2.08
CA LYS A 59 -12.17 9.64 0.76
C LYS A 59 -11.07 8.88 0.04
N ASN A 60 -11.26 8.64 -1.25
CA ASN A 60 -10.26 7.99 -2.08
C ASN A 60 -9.33 9.04 -2.70
N PHE A 61 -8.02 8.82 -2.60
CA PHE A 61 -6.98 9.68 -3.15
C PHE A 61 -6.19 8.93 -4.21
N HIS A 62 -5.82 9.63 -5.28
CA HIS A 62 -4.88 9.13 -6.26
C HIS A 62 -3.45 9.45 -5.80
N PHE A 63 -2.70 8.43 -5.43
CA PHE A 63 -1.27 8.54 -5.18
C PHE A 63 -0.55 8.40 -6.51
N LYS A 64 0.02 9.51 -6.97
CA LYS A 64 0.93 9.59 -8.11
C LYS A 64 2.36 9.72 -7.58
N ALA A 65 3.35 9.54 -8.46
CA ALA A 65 4.77 9.59 -8.10
C ALA A 65 5.21 10.90 -7.39
N ASP A 66 4.47 12.00 -7.56
CA ASP A 66 4.72 13.32 -6.98
C ASP A 66 3.83 13.64 -5.76
N THR A 67 2.93 12.74 -5.37
CA THR A 67 1.96 13.03 -4.31
C THR A 67 2.61 12.96 -2.93
N SER A 68 2.70 14.10 -2.26
CA SER A 68 3.19 14.21 -0.89
C SER A 68 2.07 14.07 0.15
N ALA A 69 2.43 13.80 1.39
CA ALA A 69 1.48 13.81 2.51
C ALA A 69 0.83 15.19 2.71
N ALA A 70 1.57 16.27 2.47
CA ALA A 70 1.05 17.63 2.51
C ALA A 70 -0.04 17.85 1.45
N ASP A 71 0.19 17.41 0.21
CA ASP A 71 -0.82 17.52 -0.87
C ASP A 71 -2.11 16.79 -0.53
N VAL A 72 -1.98 15.62 0.12
CA VAL A 72 -3.12 14.83 0.58
C VAL A 72 -3.90 15.59 1.64
N LEU A 73 -3.22 16.13 2.65
CA LEU A 73 -3.82 16.88 3.73
C LEU A 73 -4.52 18.15 3.20
N GLU A 74 -3.84 18.92 2.35
CA GLU A 74 -4.41 20.12 1.71
C GLU A 74 -5.64 19.77 0.86
N LYS A 75 -5.57 18.73 0.02
CA LYS A 75 -6.72 18.29 -0.79
C LYS A 75 -7.86 17.75 0.07
N PHE A 76 -7.54 17.16 1.21
CA PHE A 76 -8.54 16.74 2.18
C PHE A 76 -9.25 18.00 2.70
N GLU A 77 -8.52 18.92 3.33
CA GLU A 77 -9.00 20.18 3.92
C GLU A 77 -9.71 21.11 2.92
N HIS A 78 -9.21 21.25 1.70
CA HIS A 78 -9.83 22.15 0.71
C HIS A 78 -11.17 21.62 0.20
N LYS A 79 -11.33 20.28 0.13
CA LYS A 79 -12.59 19.62 -0.29
C LYS A 79 -13.45 19.18 0.88
N THR A 80 -12.93 19.25 2.09
CA THR A 80 -13.68 19.16 3.32
C THR A 80 -13.54 20.52 3.98
N GLN A 81 -14.46 21.45 3.73
CA GLN A 81 -14.79 22.48 4.72
C GLN A 81 -15.31 21.77 5.98
N LEU A 82 -14.42 21.02 6.63
CA LEU A 82 -14.69 19.99 7.60
C LEU A 82 -14.90 20.76 8.89
N ASN A 83 -16.08 21.36 8.98
CA ASN A 83 -16.96 21.35 10.13
C ASN A 83 -16.21 21.00 11.43
N LYS A 84 -15.31 21.90 11.85
CA LYS A 84 -14.84 21.94 13.24
C LYS A 84 -16.06 21.86 14.16
N ASP A 85 -17.16 22.47 13.73
CA ASP A 85 -18.48 22.42 14.35
C ASP A 85 -19.16 21.05 14.33
N LEU A 86 -19.09 20.21 13.28
CA LEU A 86 -19.66 18.85 13.33
C LEU A 86 -18.81 17.93 14.20
N ILE A 87 -17.48 18.04 14.13
CA ILE A 87 -16.60 17.28 15.01
C ILE A 87 -16.95 17.67 16.45
N LYS A 88 -16.91 18.97 16.78
CA LYS A 88 -17.30 19.48 18.10
C LYS A 88 -18.70 19.02 18.52
N LYS A 89 -19.70 19.10 17.63
CA LYS A 89 -21.10 18.76 17.94
C LYS A 89 -21.34 17.27 18.15
N ARG A 90 -20.75 16.38 17.33
CA ARG A 90 -20.95 14.93 17.51
C ARG A 90 -20.31 14.43 18.81
N PHE A 91 -19.13 14.95 19.13
CA PHE A 91 -18.44 14.62 20.38
C PHE A 91 -19.13 15.21 21.62
N CYS A 92 -19.71 16.42 21.54
CA CYS A 92 -20.50 16.97 22.65
C CYS A 92 -21.87 16.28 22.82
N GLN A 93 -22.44 15.65 21.77
CA GLN A 93 -23.73 14.96 21.85
C GLN A 93 -23.63 13.50 22.33
N GLU A 94 -22.50 12.83 22.13
CA GLU A 94 -22.25 11.46 22.64
C GLU A 94 -21.55 11.46 24.02
N GLY A 95 -21.80 12.49 24.83
CA GLY A 95 -21.21 12.71 26.16
C GLY A 95 -21.72 11.79 27.27
N GLU A 96 -21.91 10.50 26.98
CA GLU A 96 -22.09 9.45 27.99
C GLU A 96 -21.13 8.27 27.72
N VAL A 97 -19.84 8.56 27.48
CA VAL A 97 -18.82 7.53 27.68
C VAL A 97 -17.53 8.10 28.26
N ALA A 98 -17.39 7.87 29.56
CA ALA A 98 -16.17 7.61 30.32
C ALA A 98 -14.95 8.52 30.10
N SER A 99 -14.73 9.43 31.05
CA SER A 99 -13.48 9.57 31.80
C SER A 99 -12.19 9.14 31.06
N GLY A 100 -11.82 9.90 30.05
CA GLY A 100 -10.52 9.87 29.40
C GLY A 100 -10.19 11.31 29.01
N ASP A 101 -9.07 11.79 29.50
CA ASP A 101 -8.53 13.14 29.36
C ASP A 101 -8.61 13.64 27.90
N PHE A 102 -9.67 14.39 27.56
CA PHE A 102 -9.91 14.89 26.20
C PHE A 102 -9.81 16.41 26.19
N ASP A 103 -8.73 16.91 25.60
CA ASP A 103 -8.49 18.33 25.42
C ASP A 103 -9.16 18.81 24.11
N PRO A 104 -10.14 19.73 24.15
CA PRO A 104 -10.71 20.39 22.97
C PRO A 104 -9.67 21.08 22.06
N HIS A 105 -8.48 21.38 22.59
CA HIS A 105 -7.34 21.84 21.79
C HIS A 105 -6.79 20.77 20.84
N LEU A 106 -6.92 19.47 21.15
CA LEU A 106 -6.54 18.39 20.25
C LEU A 106 -7.46 18.33 19.02
N VAL A 107 -8.72 18.73 19.14
CA VAL A 107 -9.68 18.77 18.01
C VAL A 107 -9.47 20.00 17.13
N THR A 108 -8.92 21.07 17.69
CA THR A 108 -8.75 22.37 17.00
C THR A 108 -7.32 22.63 16.55
N GLY A 109 -6.36 21.81 16.99
CA GLY A 109 -4.96 21.85 16.61
C GLY A 109 -4.70 21.38 15.17
N PRO A 110 -3.43 21.48 14.72
CA PRO A 110 -3.03 21.04 13.39
C PRO A 110 -3.31 19.53 13.21
N MET A 111 -3.92 19.19 12.08
CA MET A 111 -4.17 17.82 11.67
C MET A 111 -2.95 17.27 10.93
N PHE A 112 -2.68 15.99 11.10
CA PHE A 112 -1.57 15.32 10.43
C PHE A 112 -2.06 14.03 9.79
N LEU A 113 -1.34 13.58 8.77
CA LEU A 113 -1.56 12.28 8.16
C LEU A 113 -0.75 11.22 8.91
N HIS A 114 -1.40 10.10 9.22
CA HIS A 114 -0.79 8.97 9.93
C HIS A 114 -0.88 7.72 9.09
N GLU A 115 0.22 6.96 9.11
CA GLU A 115 0.32 5.57 8.70
C GLU A 115 -0.17 4.68 9.86
N VAL A 116 -1.12 3.79 9.61
CA VAL A 116 -1.68 2.89 10.64
C VAL A 116 -1.73 1.48 10.06
N GLY A 117 -1.33 0.49 10.88
CA GLY A 117 -1.39 -0.91 10.49
C GLY A 117 -0.18 -1.43 9.71
N GLY A 118 -0.30 -2.63 9.15
CA GLY A 118 0.83 -3.41 8.63
C GLY A 118 1.71 -3.95 9.77
N ASN A 119 3.02 -3.72 9.68
CA ASN A 119 4.01 -4.12 10.71
C ASN A 119 4.28 -3.05 11.77
N ILE A 120 3.59 -1.91 11.71
CA ILE A 120 3.72 -0.82 12.67
C ILE A 120 2.39 -0.59 13.37
N VAL A 121 2.46 -0.01 14.58
CA VAL A 121 1.26 0.41 15.30
C VAL A 121 0.69 1.64 14.59
N GLU A 122 1.44 2.73 14.63
CA GLU A 122 1.05 4.02 14.09
C GLU A 122 2.27 4.92 13.92
N ARG A 123 2.30 5.72 12.86
CA ARG A 123 3.34 6.73 12.63
C ARG A 123 2.77 7.98 11.97
N CYS A 124 3.06 9.14 12.57
CA CYS A 124 2.81 10.43 11.93
C CYS A 124 3.76 10.63 10.73
N LEU A 125 3.21 11.01 9.59
CA LEU A 125 3.97 11.20 8.36
C LEU A 125 4.50 12.64 8.26
N PRO A 126 5.79 12.83 7.93
CA PRO A 126 6.32 14.11 7.50
C PRO A 126 5.58 14.66 6.27
N PRO A 127 5.44 15.99 6.12
CA PRO A 127 4.68 16.61 5.03
C PRO A 127 5.24 16.27 3.63
N ASP A 128 6.55 16.07 3.52
CA ASP A 128 7.29 15.73 2.30
C ASP A 128 7.27 14.23 1.97
N THR A 129 6.60 13.41 2.78
CA THR A 129 6.52 11.96 2.55
C THR A 129 5.86 11.65 1.21
N ASN A 130 6.55 10.88 0.37
CA ASN A 130 6.01 10.41 -0.90
C ASN A 130 5.00 9.27 -0.68
N MET A 131 3.72 9.55 -0.90
CA MET A 131 2.62 8.63 -0.61
C MET A 131 2.59 7.44 -1.57
N TYR A 132 3.05 7.63 -2.81
CA TYR A 132 3.12 6.54 -3.79
C TYR A 132 4.16 5.50 -3.38
N LEU A 133 5.39 5.94 -3.07
CA LEU A 133 6.46 5.03 -2.67
C LEU A 133 6.16 4.35 -1.32
N LEU A 134 5.54 5.09 -0.39
CA LEU A 134 5.12 4.53 0.89
C LEU A 134 4.10 3.40 0.71
N TYR A 135 3.07 3.63 -0.11
CA TYR A 135 2.05 2.62 -0.37
C TYR A 135 2.57 1.44 -1.20
N GLU A 136 3.48 1.68 -2.15
CA GLU A 136 4.14 0.64 -2.93
C GLU A 136 4.96 -0.30 -2.02
N ALA A 137 5.67 0.26 -1.03
CA ALA A 137 6.43 -0.51 -0.06
C ALA A 137 5.55 -1.26 0.96
N ASN A 138 4.39 -0.69 1.32
CA ASN A 138 3.50 -1.27 2.33
C ASN A 138 2.00 -1.12 1.98
N PRO A 139 1.47 -1.96 1.06
CA PRO A 139 0.09 -1.83 0.56
C PRO A 139 -1.01 -2.16 1.57
N THR A 140 -0.66 -2.80 2.69
CA THR A 140 -1.59 -3.18 3.77
C THR A 140 -1.82 -2.06 4.78
N THR A 141 -1.14 -0.94 4.59
CA THR A 141 -1.26 0.27 5.40
C THR A 141 -2.59 0.97 5.18
N ASP A 142 -3.20 1.42 6.28
CA ASP A 142 -4.28 2.39 6.28
C ASP A 142 -3.74 3.80 6.57
N PHE A 143 -4.42 4.82 6.01
CA PHE A 143 -4.07 6.22 6.21
C PHE A 143 -5.19 6.98 6.91
N VAL A 144 -4.83 7.72 7.95
CA VAL A 144 -5.79 8.41 8.82
C VAL A 144 -5.33 9.83 9.08
N ILE A 145 -6.25 10.79 9.00
CA ILE A 145 -6.01 12.17 9.39
C ILE A 145 -6.45 12.34 10.84
N LYS A 146 -5.56 12.79 11.72
CA LYS A 146 -5.86 13.07 13.13
C LYS A 146 -4.82 14.01 13.75
N PRO A 147 -5.14 14.69 14.85
CA PRO A 147 -4.16 15.52 15.54
C PRO A 147 -2.98 14.69 16.04
N ARG A 148 -1.84 15.36 16.24
CA ARG A 148 -0.71 14.74 16.94
C ARG A 148 -1.06 14.74 18.43
N LEU A 149 -1.23 13.56 19.01
CA LEU A 149 -1.26 13.43 20.46
C LEU A 149 0.13 13.82 20.96
N CYS A 150 0.22 14.91 21.73
CA CYS A 150 1.46 15.22 22.43
C CYS A 150 1.80 14.03 23.35
N PRO A 151 3.03 13.49 23.30
CA PRO A 151 3.43 12.40 24.19
C PRO A 151 3.45 12.80 25.67
N ASP A 152 3.36 14.10 25.99
CA ASP A 152 3.33 14.63 27.36
C ASP A 152 1.97 14.50 28.07
N ILE A 153 0.94 13.96 27.39
CA ILE A 153 -0.37 13.66 27.97
C ILE A 153 -0.58 12.14 27.94
N LEU A 154 0.33 11.40 28.57
CA LEU A 154 -0.04 10.10 29.14
C LEU A 154 -0.46 10.40 30.58
N PRO A 155 -1.65 9.96 31.03
CA PRO A 155 -1.97 10.05 32.43
C PRO A 155 -0.92 9.22 33.18
N VAL A 156 -0.13 9.91 34.01
CA VAL A 156 0.73 9.25 34.98
C VAL A 156 -0.21 8.40 35.83
N ARG A 157 -0.06 7.07 35.70
CA ARG A 157 -0.79 6.08 36.49
C ARG A 157 -0.56 6.27 37.98
#